data_AF-D1P8C3-F1
#
_entry.id   AF-D1P8C3-F1
#
_cell.length_a   1.000
_cell.length_b   1.000
_cell.length_c   1.000
_cell.angle_alpha   90.00
_cell.angle_beta   90.00
_cell.angle_gamma   90.00
#
_symmetry.space_group_name_H-M   'P 1'
#
loop_
_entity.id
_entity.type
_entity.pdbx_description
1 polymer ?
#
loop_
_entity_poly.entity_id
_entity_poly.type
_entity_poly.pdbx_seq_one_letter_code
_entity_poly.pdbx_strand_id
1 'polypeptide(L)' 'MAQDYHHGVRVVELNEGTRPIRTINTAIAGMVCTADDADAKHFPLNTPSFNY' A
#
# COMPACT_ATOMS: atom_id res chain seq x y z
N MET A 1 -40.10 -30.27 -9.10
CA MET A 1 -39.33 -31.29 -8.35
C MET A 1 -38.02 -31.47 -9.11
N ALA A 2 -36.82 -31.18 -8.62
CA ALA A 2 -36.33 -31.07 -7.26
C ALA A 2 -35.81 -29.66 -6.93
N GLN A 3 -36.08 -29.22 -5.71
CA GLN A 3 -35.69 -27.95 -5.13
C GLN A 3 -34.40 -28.18 -4.32
N ASP A 4 -33.30 -28.52 -4.99
CA ASP A 4 -32.01 -28.69 -4.31
C ASP A 4 -31.35 -27.33 -4.07
N TYR A 5 -32.04 -26.47 -3.33
CA TYR A 5 -31.39 -25.39 -2.61
C TYR A 5 -30.85 -26.00 -1.32
N HIS A 6 -29.59 -26.40 -1.34
CA HIS A 6 -28.90 -26.69 -0.10
C HIS A 6 -28.89 -25.40 0.72
N HIS A 7 -29.61 -25.39 1.86
CA HIS A 7 -29.54 -24.34 2.86
C HIS A 7 -28.15 -24.36 3.49
N GLY A 8 -27.18 -23.82 2.77
CA GLY A 8 -25.79 -23.77 3.13
C GLY A 8 -25.27 -22.37 2.91
N VAL A 9 -24.50 -21.88 3.88
CA VAL A 9 -23.75 -20.64 3.73
C VAL A 9 -22.49 -20.94 2.93
N ARG A 10 -22.27 -20.21 1.84
CA ARG A 10 -21.02 -20.22 1.08
C ARG A 10 -20.18 -19.02 1.49
N VAL A 11 -18.98 -19.26 1.98
CA VAL A 11 -17.97 -18.21 2.21
C VAL A 11 -17.12 -18.10 0.95
N VAL A 12 -17.00 -16.89 0.41
CA VAL A 12 -16.07 -16.58 -0.69
C VAL A 12 -15.13 -15.50 -0.17
N GLU A 13 -13.88 -15.86 0.07
CA GLU A 13 -12.83 -14.92 0.46
C GLU A 13 -12.19 -14.34 -0.80
N LEU A 14 -12.47 -13.08 -1.10
CA LEU A 14 -11.79 -12.35 -2.16
C LEU A 14 -10.64 -11.54 -1.57
N ASN A 15 -9.40 -11.95 -1.84
CA ASN A 15 -8.19 -11.22 -1.46
C ASN A 15 -7.59 -10.40 -2.62
N GLU A 16 -8.23 -10.43 -3.78
CA GLU A 16 -7.71 -9.86 -5.05
C GLU A 16 -8.22 -8.43 -5.33
N GLY A 17 -8.76 -7.74 -4.33
CA GLY A 17 -9.15 -6.34 -4.48
C GLY A 17 -7.92 -5.43 -4.47
N THR A 18 -7.72 -4.64 -5.53
CA THR A 18 -6.83 -3.47 -5.47
C THR A 18 -7.29 -2.61 -4.30
N ARG A 19 -6.51 -2.53 -3.23
CA ARG A 19 -6.81 -1.65 -2.09
C ARG A 19 -6.69 -0.22 -2.61
N PRO A 20 -7.78 0.55 -2.75
CA PRO A 20 -7.67 1.90 -3.28
C PRO A 20 -6.86 2.76 -2.30
N ILE A 21 -5.79 3.39 -2.80
CA ILE A 21 -5.02 4.35 -2.03
C ILE A 21 -5.90 5.57 -1.82
N ARG A 22 -6.38 5.78 -0.60
CA ARG A 22 -7.09 7.00 -0.23
C ARG A 22 -6.06 8.07 0.09
N THR A 23 -5.84 8.99 -0.84
CA THR A 23 -5.00 10.18 -0.57
C THR A 23 -5.74 11.07 0.42
N ILE A 24 -5.25 11.12 1.66
CA ILE A 24 -5.66 12.12 2.64
C ILE A 24 -4.74 13.32 2.41
N ASN A 25 -5.28 14.52 2.15
CA ASN A 25 -4.47 15.69 1.75
C ASN A 25 -3.34 16.05 2.73
N THR A 26 -3.41 15.61 3.98
CA THR A 26 -2.40 15.87 5.02
C THR A 26 -1.42 14.70 5.21
N ALA A 27 -1.65 13.55 4.58
CA ALA A 27 -0.84 12.36 4.74
C ALA A 27 0.33 12.37 3.75
N ILE A 28 1.39 13.11 4.06
CA ILE A 28 2.67 13.01 3.38
C ILE A 28 3.41 11.80 3.97
N ALA A 29 3.61 10.75 3.17
CA ALA A 29 4.42 9.60 3.57
C ALA A 29 5.91 9.93 3.37
N GLY A 30 6.60 10.31 4.45
CA GLY A 30 8.06 10.43 4.49
C GLY A 30 8.73 9.09 4.83
N MET A 31 9.80 8.75 4.13
CA MET A 31 10.61 7.56 4.40
C MET A 31 12.06 7.99 4.67
N VAL A 32 12.66 7.49 5.74
CA VAL A 32 14.08 7.70 6.07
C VAL A 32 14.80 6.37 5.92
N CYS A 33 15.74 6.30 4.98
CA CYS A 33 16.58 5.13 4.73
C CYS A 33 18.05 5.52 4.95
N THR A 34 18.83 4.63 5.58
CA THR A 34 20.26 4.79 5.78
C THR A 34 20.97 3.59 5.19
N ALA A 35 22.00 3.83 4.38
CA ALA A 35 22.83 2.80 3.78
C ALA A 35 24.28 3.31 3.75
N ASP A 36 25.24 2.40 3.95
CA ASP A 36 26.67 2.75 4.00
C ASP A 36 27.21 3.23 2.63
N ASP A 37 26.55 2.85 1.54
CA ASP A 37 26.88 3.18 0.14
C ASP A 37 25.94 4.23 -0.46
N ALA A 38 25.19 4.96 0.37
CA ALA A 38 24.27 5.99 -0.12
C ALA A 38 25.01 7.12 -0.86
N ASP A 39 24.58 7.43 -2.09
CA ASP A 39 25.12 8.56 -2.85
C ASP A 39 24.74 9.89 -2.19
N ALA A 40 25.72 10.57 -1.62
CA ALA A 40 25.55 11.85 -0.93
C ALA A 40 25.00 12.97 -1.82
N LYS A 41 25.13 12.89 -3.15
CA LYS A 41 24.53 13.87 -4.06
C LYS A 41 23.03 13.66 -4.21
N HIS A 42 22.59 12.41 -4.20
CA HIS A 42 21.18 12.04 -4.31
C HIS A 42 20.47 12.10 -2.94
N PHE A 43 21.18 11.78 -1.87
CA PHE A 43 20.69 11.75 -0.48
C PHE A 43 21.54 12.65 0.43
N PRO A 44 21.43 13.99 0.30
CA PRO A 44 22.21 14.91 1.12
C PRO A 44 21.81 14.85 2.60
N LEU A 45 22.83 14.88 3.48
CA LEU A 45 22.61 14.86 4.92
C LEU A 45 21.81 16.10 5.37
N ASN A 46 20.89 15.90 6.32
CA ASN A 46 20.05 16.95 6.92
C ASN A 46 19.17 17.75 5.94
N THR A 47 18.97 17.26 4.72
CA THR A 47 18.15 17.95 3.71
C THR A 47 17.11 17.00 3.12
N PRO A 48 15.80 17.28 3.25
CA PRO A 48 14.79 16.45 2.60
C PRO A 48 14.87 16.62 1.08
N SER A 49 15.03 15.53 0.35
CA SER A 49 14.89 15.52 -1.10
C SER A 49 13.47 15.12 -1.49
N PHE A 50 12.78 15.99 -2.23
CA PHE A 50 11.51 15.69 -2.90
C PHE A 50 11.73 16.02 -4.37
N ASN A 51 11.85 15.00 -5.22
CA ASN A 51 11.84 15.22 -6.67
C ASN A 51 10.38 15.33 -7.13
N TYR A 52 10.08 16.42 -7.86
CA TYR A 52 8.81 16.60 -8.57
C TYR A 52 8.86 15.92 -9.94
#